data_AF-A0A6G3WR16-F1
#
_entry.id   AF-A0A6G3WR16-F1
#
_cell.length_a   1.000
_cell.length_b   1.000
_cell.length_c   1.000
_cell.angle_alpha   90.00
_cell.angle_beta   90.00
_cell.angle_gamma   90.00
#
_symmetry.space_group_name_H-M   'P 1'
#
loop_
_entity.id
_entity.type
_entity.pdbx_description
1 polymer ?
#
loop_
_entity_poly.entity_id
_entity_poly.type
_entity_poly.pdbx_seq_one_letter_code
_entity_poly.pdbx_strand_id
1 'polypeptide(L)' 'AGTLPVTAWVDNDHRAAVLDLLDHLAAAGARRIGLLTGNTTDTYTRLSTTAYLHWCERVGQDPVYESYPAHDPCA' A
#
# COMPACT_ATOMS: atom_id res chain seq x y z
N ALA A 1 8.21 -15.15 30.90
CA ALA A 1 6.96 -15.80 30.47
C ALA A 1 7.08 -16.07 28.97
N GLY A 2 6.86 -17.32 28.55
CA GLY A 2 7.21 -17.80 27.20
C GLY A 2 6.19 -17.42 26.14
N THR A 3 6.68 -16.99 24.98
CA THR A 3 5.90 -16.89 23.75
C THR A 3 5.50 -18.30 23.32
N LEU A 4 4.18 -18.57 23.28
CA LEU A 4 3.64 -19.73 22.61
C LEU A 4 3.87 -19.57 21.09
N PRO A 5 4.25 -20.64 20.36
CA PRO A 5 4.46 -20.55 18.92
C PRO A 5 3.15 -20.21 18.20
N VAL A 6 3.18 -19.17 17.37
CA VAL A 6 2.11 -18.86 16.41
C VAL A 6 2.18 -19.90 15.30
N THR A 7 1.13 -20.71 15.14
CA THR A 7 1.09 -21.81 14.16
C THR A 7 0.28 -21.48 12.90
N ALA A 8 -0.49 -20.39 12.91
CA ALA A 8 -1.25 -19.89 11.77
C ALA A 8 -1.49 -18.38 11.89
N TRP A 9 -1.66 -17.72 10.75
CA TRP A 9 -2.00 -16.30 10.65
C TRP A 9 -2.96 -16.09 9.47
N VAL A 10 -3.72 -15.01 9.54
CA VAL A 10 -4.61 -14.54 8.47
C VAL A 10 -4.18 -13.13 8.15
N ASP A 11 -4.08 -12.81 6.86
CA ASP A 11 -3.75 -11.48 6.37
C ASP A 11 -4.47 -11.21 5.06
N ASN A 12 -4.45 -9.95 4.66
CA ASN A 12 -5.07 -9.47 3.45
C ASN A 12 -4.09 -9.59 2.28
N ASP A 13 -4.63 -9.85 1.09
CA ASP A 13 -3.88 -9.63 -0.14
C ASP A 13 -3.80 -8.12 -0.42
N HIS A 14 -2.84 -7.46 0.21
CA HIS A 14 -2.62 -6.02 0.09
C HIS A 14 -2.33 -5.59 -1.35
N ARG A 15 -1.70 -6.45 -2.15
CA ARG A 15 -1.40 -6.15 -3.54
C ARG A 15 -2.69 -6.11 -4.36
N ALA A 16 -3.50 -7.16 -4.26
CA ALA A 16 -4.78 -7.22 -4.97
C ALA A 16 -5.69 -6.05 -4.57
N ALA A 17 -5.80 -5.80 -3.26
CA ALA A 17 -6.64 -4.71 -2.73
C ALA A 17 -6.24 -3.32 -3.29
N VAL A 18 -4.94 -3.01 -3.36
CA VAL A 18 -4.48 -1.73 -3.91
C VAL A 18 -4.75 -1.63 -5.41
N LEU A 19 -4.52 -2.71 -6.18
CA LEU A 19 -4.77 -2.71 -7.62
C LEU A 19 -6.26 -2.53 -7.92
N ASP A 20 -7.13 -3.24 -7.22
CA ASP A 20 -8.59 -3.13 -7.39
C ASP A 20 -9.08 -1.71 -7.07
N LEU A 21 -8.55 -1.08 -6.01
CA LEU A 21 -8.87 0.29 -5.65
C LEU A 21 -8.44 1.30 -6.74
N LEU A 22 -7.22 1.17 -7.25
CA LEU A 22 -6.68 2.08 -8.28
C LEU A 22 -7.44 1.93 -9.60
N ASP A 23 -7.72 0.71 -10.01
CA ASP A 23 -8.51 0.43 -11.22
C ASP A 23 -9.94 0.96 -11.06
N HIS A 24 -10.55 0.84 -9.87
CA HIS A 24 -11.87 1.43 -9.58
C HIS A 24 -11.86 2.96 -9.69
N LEU A 25 -10.90 3.63 -9.07
CA LEU A 25 -10.77 5.09 -9.14
C LEU A 25 -10.57 5.59 -10.58
N ALA A 26 -9.73 4.90 -11.35
CA ALA A 26 -9.51 5.22 -12.76
C ALA A 26 -10.78 5.00 -13.59
N ALA A 27 -11.49 3.89 -13.38
CA ALA A 27 -12.78 3.61 -14.03
C ALA A 27 -13.86 4.66 -13.69
N ALA A 28 -13.81 5.23 -12.48
CA ALA A 28 -14.65 6.33 -12.05
C ALA A 28 -14.24 7.70 -12.65
N GLY A 29 -13.18 7.76 -13.46
CA GLY A 29 -12.72 8.97 -14.13
C GLY A 29 -11.69 9.79 -13.35
N ALA A 30 -11.17 9.26 -12.23
CA ALA A 30 -10.06 9.91 -11.53
C ALA A 30 -8.82 9.99 -12.44
N ARG A 31 -8.13 11.13 -12.36
CA ARG A 31 -6.91 11.41 -13.11
C ARG A 31 -5.83 11.86 -12.14
N ARG A 32 -4.58 11.44 -12.35
CA ARG A 32 -3.45 11.74 -11.46
C ARG A 32 -3.67 11.27 -10.02
N ILE A 33 -3.95 9.99 -9.85
CA ILE A 33 -4.16 9.38 -8.52
C ILE A 33 -2.85 9.40 -7.74
N GLY A 34 -2.86 9.99 -6.54
CA GLY A 34 -1.71 10.05 -5.64
C GLY A 34 -1.79 9.03 -4.51
N LEU A 35 -0.63 8.64 -3.98
CA LEU A 35 -0.50 7.74 -2.82
C LEU A 35 0.10 8.47 -1.61
N LEU A 36 -0.54 8.36 -0.45
CA LEU A 36 0.09 8.67 0.83
C LEU A 36 0.46 7.35 1.50
N THR A 37 1.74 7.16 1.84
CA THR A 37 2.25 5.89 2.35
C THR A 37 3.16 6.09 3.57
N GLY A 38 3.40 5.01 4.32
CA GLY A 38 4.41 5.01 5.38
C GLY A 38 5.83 4.97 4.80
N ASN A 39 6.83 5.34 5.58
CA ASN A 39 8.25 5.09 5.28
C ASN A 39 8.80 3.85 6.01
N THR A 40 7.93 3.05 6.63
CA THR A 40 8.28 1.81 7.31
C THR A 40 8.53 0.67 6.34
N THR A 41 9.22 -0.36 6.82
CA THR A 41 9.55 -1.58 6.06
C THR A 41 8.54 -2.71 6.28
N ASP A 42 7.40 -2.43 6.93
CA ASP A 42 6.36 -3.42 7.11
C ASP A 42 5.81 -3.91 5.76
N THR A 43 5.26 -5.13 5.80
CA THR A 43 4.77 -5.81 4.60
C THR A 43 3.69 -4.99 3.89
N TYR A 44 2.79 -4.35 4.63
CA TYR A 44 1.70 -3.54 4.08
C TYR A 44 2.23 -2.35 3.27
N THR A 45 3.07 -1.52 3.88
CA THR A 45 3.64 -0.30 3.31
C THR A 45 4.47 -0.63 2.07
N ARG A 46 5.31 -1.67 2.16
CA ARG A 46 6.13 -2.12 1.03
C ARG A 46 5.27 -2.63 -0.12
N LEU A 47 4.34 -3.56 0.13
CA LEU A 47 3.52 -4.14 -0.93
C LEU A 47 2.61 -3.11 -1.59
N SER A 48 2.00 -2.22 -0.81
CA SER A 48 1.10 -1.18 -1.31
C SER A 48 1.84 -0.17 -2.18
N THR A 49 3.01 0.29 -1.74
CA THR A 49 3.83 1.23 -2.50
C THR A 49 4.32 0.61 -3.80
N THR A 50 4.82 -0.63 -3.77
CA THR A 50 5.25 -1.34 -4.98
C THR A 50 4.09 -1.58 -5.95
N ALA A 51 2.91 -1.94 -5.46
CA ALA A 51 1.72 -2.13 -6.29
C ALA A 51 1.30 -0.83 -6.99
N TYR A 52 1.30 0.30 -6.27
CA TYR A 52 1.02 1.62 -6.82
C TYR A 52 2.01 2.02 -7.92
N LEU A 53 3.32 1.88 -7.68
CA LEU A 53 4.34 2.26 -8.65
C LEU A 53 4.22 1.43 -9.95
N HIS A 54 4.02 0.12 -9.84
CA HIS A 54 3.78 -0.73 -11.00
C HIS A 54 2.47 -0.42 -11.73
N TRP A 55 1.43 -0.04 -10.99
CA TRP A 55 0.18 0.40 -11.59
C TRP A 55 0.37 1.68 -12.41
N CYS A 56 1.09 2.67 -11.86
CA CYS A 56 1.45 3.91 -12.55
C CYS A 56 2.22 3.64 -13.85
N GLU A 57 3.24 2.77 -13.80
CA GLU A 57 3.98 2.32 -14.99
C GLU A 57 3.04 1.71 -16.04
N ARG A 58 2.13 0.81 -15.61
CA ARG A 58 1.19 0.11 -16.50
C ARG A 58 0.22 1.06 -17.21
N VAL A 59 -0.25 2.10 -16.54
CA VAL A 59 -1.24 3.05 -17.10
C VAL A 59 -0.60 4.31 -17.71
N GLY A 60 0.73 4.41 -17.69
CA GLY A 60 1.47 5.56 -18.22
C GLY A 60 1.28 6.84 -17.42
N GLN A 61 1.05 6.74 -16.11
CA GLN A 61 0.93 7.89 -15.21
C GLN A 61 2.25 8.11 -14.46
N ASP A 62 2.76 9.34 -14.46
CA ASP A 62 3.86 9.70 -13.55
C ASP A 62 3.41 9.53 -12.09
N PRO A 63 4.17 8.79 -11.26
CA PRO A 63 3.82 8.60 -9.86
C PRO A 63 3.76 9.93 -9.08
N VAL A 64 2.76 10.08 -8.22
CA VAL A 64 2.66 11.16 -7.25
C VAL A 64 2.45 10.52 -5.89
N TYR A 65 3.49 10.48 -5.06
CA TYR A 65 3.36 9.89 -3.74
C TYR A 65 4.18 10.63 -2.70
N GLU A 66 3.69 10.58 -1.47
CA GLU A 66 4.36 11.15 -0.30
C GLU A 66 4.45 10.09 0.79
N SER A 67 5.63 10.00 1.40
CA SER A 67 5.91 9.04 2.48
C SER A 67 6.05 9.75 3.81
N TYR A 68 5.38 9.24 4.84
CA TYR A 68 5.44 9.80 6.19
C TYR A 68 6.05 8.80 7.18
N PRO A 69 6.71 9.29 8.24
CA PRO A 69 7.05 8.42 9.37
C PRO A 69 5.78 7.77 9.92
N ALA A 70 5.88 6.48 10.26
CA ALA A 70 4.79 5.84 10.99
C ALA A 70 4.48 6.65 12.24
N HIS A 71 3.20 6.84 12.50
CA HIS A 71 2.76 7.49 13.73
C HIS A 71 3.31 6.70 14.91
N ASP A 72 4.12 7.36 15.74
CA ASP A 72 4.46 6.83 17.05
C ASP A 72 3.24 7.05 17.96
N PRO A 73 2.51 5.98 18.36
CA PRO A 73 1.34 6.12 19.21
C PRO A 73 1.69 6.66 20.61
N CYS A 74 2.98 6.78 20.96
CA CYS A 74 3.47 7.34 22.21
C CYS A 74 3.98 8.79 22.10
N ALA A 75 3.92 9.43 20.92
CA ALA A 75 4.36 10.81 20.70
C ALA A 75 3.30 11.87 21.05
#